data_AF-A0A2P6TUF1-F1
#
_entry.id   AF-A0A2P6TUF1-F1
#
_cell.length_a   1.000
_cell.length_b   1.000
_cell.length_c   1.000
_cell.angle_alpha   90.00
_cell.angle_beta   90.00
_cell.angle_gamma   90.00
#
_symmetry.space_group_name_H-M   'P 1'
#
loop_
_entity.id
_entity.type
_entity.pdbx_description
1 polymer ?
#
loop_
_entity_poly.entity_id
_entity_poly.type
_entity_poly.pdbx_seq_one_letter_code
_entity_poly.pdbx_strand_id
1 'polypeptide(L)'
;MATEDMPKKVEEALFYRLKDHGFKQCRGYSEAYAECCHGRVFSIVWACRKEMKALSDCMSTHTGRLEELKARYVAAGSPHNPDWDKLLEGL
;
A
#
# COMPACT_ATOMS: atom_id res chain seq x y z
N MET A 1 17.65 6.98 13.20
CA MET A 1 18.18 8.36 13.13
C MET A 1 17.80 9.09 11.83
N ALA A 2 17.94 8.53 10.62
CA ALA A 2 17.61 9.29 9.40
C ALA A 2 16.14 9.17 8.92
N THR A 3 15.35 8.23 9.45
CA THR A 3 13.92 8.08 9.14
C THR A 3 13.00 8.89 10.06
N GLU A 4 13.51 9.43 11.17
CA GLU A 4 12.70 10.12 12.20
C GLU A 4 12.42 11.59 11.88
N ASP A 5 13.27 12.26 11.08
CA ASP A 5 13.12 13.70 10.73
C ASP A 5 12.46 13.91 9.37
N MET A 6 11.73 12.92 8.86
CA MET A 6 11.07 13.03 7.56
C MET A 6 9.90 14.01 7.62
N PRO A 7 9.76 14.94 6.67
CA PRO A 7 8.58 15.78 6.58
C PRO A 7 7.33 14.90 6.42
N LYS A 8 6.29 15.15 7.22
CA LYS A 8 5.04 14.36 7.18
C LYS A 8 4.46 14.21 5.77
N LYS A 9 4.54 15.26 4.95
CA LYS A 9 4.09 15.22 3.55
C LYS A 9 4.85 14.21 2.69
N VAL A 10 6.15 14.03 2.94
CA VAL A 10 6.97 13.03 2.24
C VAL A 10 6.60 11.63 2.71
N GLU A 11 6.44 11.45 4.02
CA GLU A 11 6.01 10.16 4.57
C GLU A 11 4.63 9.74 4.05
N GLU A 12 3.65 10.65 4.02
CA GLU A 12 2.33 10.42 3.45
C GLU A 12 2.41 10.08 1.95
N ALA A 13 3.28 10.75 1.20
CA ALA A 13 3.51 10.45 -0.21
C ALA A 13 4.14 9.06 -0.41
N LEU A 14 5.14 8.69 0.40
CA LEU A 14 5.73 7.35 0.38
C LEU A 14 4.70 6.29 0.71
N PHE A 15 3.89 6.51 1.75
CA PHE A 15 2.83 5.59 2.14
C PHE A 15 1.78 5.44 1.03
N TYR A 16 1.36 6.54 0.41
CA TYR A 16 0.42 6.51 -0.71
C TYR A 16 0.98 5.71 -1.90
N ARG A 17 2.25 5.91 -2.25
CA ARG A 17 2.91 5.18 -3.34
C ARG A 17 3.06 3.69 -3.04
N LEU A 18 3.46 3.34 -1.82
CA LEU A 18 3.53 1.96 -1.37
C LEU A 18 2.16 1.27 -1.43
N LYS A 19 1.11 1.99 -1.00
CA LYS A 19 -0.26 1.49 -1.04
C LYS A 19 -0.75 1.27 -2.47
N ASP A 20 -0.45 2.20 -3.40
CA ASP A 20 -0.77 2.04 -4.83
C ASP A 20 -0.06 0.82 -5.43
N HIS A 21 1.21 0.61 -5.11
CA HIS A 21 1.95 -0.58 -5.50
C HIS A 21 1.31 -1.86 -4.93
N GLY A 22 0.99 -1.86 -3.63
CA GLY A 22 0.30 -2.98 -2.98
C GLY A 22 -1.06 -3.28 -3.62
N PHE A 23 -1.82 -2.26 -4.00
CA PHE A 23 -3.09 -2.47 -4.72
C PHE A 23 -2.90 -3.12 -6.08
N LYS A 24 -1.82 -2.79 -6.82
CA LYS A 24 -1.50 -3.44 -8.09
C LYS A 24 -1.14 -4.91 -7.91
N GLN A 25 -0.37 -5.25 -6.87
CA GLN A 25 -0.02 -6.64 -6.54
C GLN A 25 -1.24 -7.43 -6.05
N CYS A 26 -2.08 -6.82 -5.22
CA CYS A 26 -3.30 -7.41 -4.66
C CYS A 26 -4.53 -7.25 -5.57
N ARG A 27 -4.35 -6.92 -6.84
CA ARG A 27 -5.45 -6.53 -7.74
C ARG A 27 -6.55 -7.59 -7.81
N GLY A 28 -6.20 -8.87 -7.90
CA GLY A 28 -7.19 -9.97 -7.93
C GLY A 28 -8.10 -10.01 -6.70
N TYR A 29 -7.55 -9.75 -5.51
CA TYR A 29 -8.35 -9.67 -4.28
C TYR A 29 -9.22 -8.40 -4.25
N SER A 30 -8.72 -7.29 -4.79
CA SER A 30 -9.47 -6.05 -4.88
C SER A 30 -10.66 -6.16 -5.84
N GLU A 31 -10.49 -6.86 -6.96
CA GLU A 31 -11.55 -7.13 -7.93
C GLU A 31 -12.60 -8.08 -7.35
N ALA A 32 -12.18 -9.15 -6.66
CA ALA A 32 -13.11 -10.06 -5.98
C ALA A 32 -13.94 -9.35 -4.88
N TYR A 33 -13.31 -8.46 -4.11
CA TYR A 33 -14.02 -7.65 -3.12
C TYR A 33 -14.99 -6.67 -3.79
N ALA A 34 -14.57 -5.99 -4.87
CA ALA A 34 -15.42 -5.08 -5.63
C ALA A 34 -16.62 -5.79 -6.26
N GLU A 35 -16.43 -7.00 -6.78
CA GLU A 35 -17.50 -7.84 -7.32
C GLU A 35 -18.50 -8.23 -6.22
N CYS A 36 -18.02 -8.63 -5.04
CA CYS A 36 -18.92 -8.92 -3.92
C CYS A 36 -19.72 -7.69 -3.46
N CYS A 37 -19.07 -6.52 -3.43
CA CYS A 37 -19.70 -5.25 -3.08
C CYS A 37 -20.70 -4.77 -4.15
N HIS A 38 -20.59 -5.25 -5.39
CA HIS A 38 -21.47 -4.83 -6.47
C HIS A 38 -22.94 -5.16 -6.14
N GLY A 39 -23.79 -4.12 -6.08
CA GLY A 39 -25.22 -4.26 -5.78
C GLY A 39 -25.56 -4.47 -4.30
N ARG A 40 -24.58 -4.41 -3.39
CA ARG A 40 -24.82 -4.49 -1.93
C ARG A 40 -24.46 -3.16 -1.29
N VAL A 41 -25.35 -2.59 -0.47
CA VAL A 41 -25.06 -1.33 0.25
C VAL A 41 -25.07 -1.58 1.76
N PHE A 42 -26.11 -2.24 2.28
CA PHE A 42 -26.29 -2.46 3.72
C PHE A 42 -25.62 -3.73 4.24
N SER A 43 -25.46 -4.76 3.39
CA SER A 43 -24.99 -6.09 3.81
C SER A 43 -23.50 -6.36 3.55
N ILE A 44 -22.74 -5.41 3.00
CA ILE A 44 -21.32 -5.58 2.59
C ILE A 44 -20.45 -6.12 3.73
N VAL A 45 -20.56 -5.53 4.93
CA VAL A 45 -19.65 -5.82 6.05
C VAL A 45 -19.72 -7.27 6.51
N TRP A 46 -20.87 -7.92 6.33
CA TRP A 46 -21.11 -9.32 6.72
C TRP A 46 -20.91 -10.25 5.52
N ALA A 47 -21.51 -9.89 4.39
CA ALA A 47 -21.55 -10.74 3.20
C ALA A 47 -20.19 -10.84 2.49
N CYS A 48 -19.42 -9.76 2.46
CA CYS A 48 -18.13 -9.69 1.78
C CYS A 48 -16.96 -9.75 2.76
N ARG A 49 -17.20 -10.20 4.00
CA ARG A 49 -16.18 -10.29 5.05
C ARG A 49 -15.00 -11.16 4.63
N LYS A 50 -15.24 -12.22 3.87
CA LYS A 50 -14.22 -13.17 3.42
C LYS A 50 -13.27 -12.51 2.43
N GLU A 51 -13.82 -11.83 1.43
CA GLU A 51 -13.13 -11.10 0.37
C GLU A 51 -12.39 -9.90 0.95
N MET A 52 -13.03 -9.16 1.87
CA MET A 52 -12.41 -8.07 2.61
C MET A 52 -11.20 -8.57 3.41
N LYS A 53 -11.32 -9.72 4.07
CA LYS A 53 -10.21 -10.32 4.83
C LYS A 53 -9.07 -10.73 3.90
N ALA A 54 -9.36 -11.34 2.76
CA ALA A 54 -8.33 -11.73 1.79
C ALA A 54 -7.57 -10.51 1.23
N LEU A 55 -8.29 -9.44 0.88
CA LEU A 55 -7.68 -8.18 0.46
C LEU A 55 -6.84 -7.54 1.57
N SER A 56 -7.37 -7.50 2.79
CA SER A 56 -6.64 -6.94 3.94
C SER A 56 -5.38 -7.74 4.27
N ASP A 57 -5.42 -9.07 4.15
CA ASP A 57 -4.28 -9.95 4.40
C ASP A 57 -3.15 -9.68 3.41
N CYS A 58 -3.49 -9.62 2.11
CA CYS A 58 -2.56 -9.25 1.05
C CYS A 58 -1.97 -7.83 1.27
N MET A 59 -2.83 -6.84 1.53
CA MET A 59 -2.39 -5.46 1.74
C MET A 59 -1.50 -5.29 2.97
N SER A 60 -1.77 -6.03 4.05
CA SER A 60 -1.00 -5.94 5.30
C SER A 60 0.49 -6.22 5.08
N THR A 61 0.80 -7.17 4.18
CA THR A 61 2.17 -7.56 3.81
C THR A 61 2.94 -6.40 3.16
N HIS A 62 2.29 -5.59 2.32
CA HIS A 62 2.93 -4.44 1.69
C HIS A 62 2.97 -3.22 2.61
N THR A 63 1.92 -2.95 3.38
CA THR A 63 1.89 -1.79 4.30
C THR A 63 2.88 -1.93 5.45
N GLY A 64 3.22 -3.15 5.87
CA GLY A 64 4.23 -3.41 6.89
C GLY A 64 5.66 -3.04 6.46
N ARG A 65 5.90 -2.83 5.17
CA ARG A 65 7.23 -2.54 4.61
C ARG A 65 7.48 -1.05 4.39
N LEU A 66 6.66 -0.19 4.99
CA LEU A 66 6.83 1.26 4.91
C LEU A 66 8.20 1.72 5.42
N GLU A 67 8.67 1.14 6.53
CA GLU A 67 9.97 1.49 7.11
C GLU A 67 11.13 1.09 6.18
N GLU A 68 11.00 -0.02 5.44
CA GLU A 68 11.99 -0.40 4.42
C GLU A 68 12.01 0.61 3.26
N LEU A 69 10.84 1.06 2.79
CA LEU A 69 10.75 2.07 1.75
C LEU A 69 11.34 3.42 2.21
N LYS A 70 11.05 3.84 3.45
CA LYS A 70 11.66 5.05 4.05
C LYS A 70 13.18 4.94 4.09
N ALA A 71 13.71 3.79 4.51
CA ALA A 71 15.16 3.55 4.55
C ALA A 71 15.79 3.61 3.14
N ARG A 72 15.15 3.01 2.12
CA ARG A 72 15.61 3.09 0.72
C ARG A 72 15.58 4.51 0.16
N TYR A 73 14.53 5.26 0.47
CA TYR A 73 14.39 6.66 0.02
C TYR A 73 15.47 7.57 0.62
N VAL A 74 15.76 7.41 1.91
CA VAL A 74 16.84 8.12 2.59
C VAL A 74 18.21 7.71 2.05
N ALA A 75 18.43 6.40 1.82
CA ALA A 75 19.67 5.90 1.22
C ALA A 75 19.90 6.43 -0.22
N ALA A 76 18.83 6.70 -0.96
CA ALA A 76 18.87 7.34 -2.27
C ALA A 76 19.15 8.86 -2.21
N GLY A 77 19.29 9.45 -1.01
CA GLY A 77 19.60 10.87 -0.83
C GLY A 77 18.37 11.79 -0.85
N SER A 78 17.17 11.26 -0.58
CA SER A 78 15.91 12.02 -0.56
C SER A 78 15.67 12.88 -1.82
N PRO A 79 15.69 12.28 -3.02
CA PRO A 79 15.55 13.02 -4.27
C PRO A 79 14.14 13.62 -4.39
N HIS A 80 14.04 14.83 -4.96
CA HIS A 80 12.74 15.48 -5.22
C HIS A 80 11.88 14.69 -6.23
N ASN A 81 12.52 14.02 -7.18
CA ASN A 81 11.87 13.14 -8.14
C ASN A 81 12.55 11.75 -8.12
N PRO A 82 12.16 10.88 -7.17
CA PRO A 82 12.72 9.54 -7.08
C PRO A 82 12.27 8.66 -8.24
N ASP A 83 13.12 7.71 -8.61
CA ASP A 83 12.73 6.59 -9.46
C ASP A 83 11.90 5.60 -8.64
N TRP A 84 10.57 5.70 -8.76
CA TRP A 84 9.63 4.91 -7.97
C TRP A 84 9.68 3.42 -8.29
N ASP A 85 9.95 3.06 -9.54
CA ASP A 85 10.01 1.68 -9.99
C ASP A 85 11.17 0.97 -9.28
N LYS A 86 12.34 1.59 -9.28
CA LYS A 86 13.52 1.09 -8.59
C LYS A 86 13.37 1.03 -7.06
N LEU A 87 12.70 2.02 -6.46
CA LEU A 87 12.49 2.03 -5.01
C LEU A 87 11.52 0.93 -4.56
N LEU A 88 10.49 0.67 -5.35
CA LEU A 88 9.43 -0.31 -5.05
C LEU A 88 9.75 -1.71 -5.59
N GLU A 89 10.81 -1.88 -6.36
CA GLU A 89 11.25 -3.19 -6.86
C GLU A 89 11.56 -4.13 -5.67
N GLY A 90 10.91 -5.31 -5.67
CA GLY A 90 11.05 -6.31 -4.62
C GLY A 90 10.41 -5.92 -3.27
N LEU A 91 9.57 -4.88 -3.25
CA LEU A 91 8.78 -4.43 -2.09
C LEU A 91 7.36 -5.04 -2.04
#